data_AF-A0AAV5AL51-F1
#
_entry.id   AF-A0AAV5AL51-F1
#
_cell.length_a   1.000
_cell.length_b   1.000
_cell.length_c   1.000
_cell.angle_alpha   90.00
_cell.angle_beta   90.00
_cell.angle_gamma   90.00
#
_symmetry.space_group_name_H-M   'P 1'
#
loop_
_entity.id
_entity.type
_entity.pdbx_description
1 polymer ?
#
loop_
_entity_poly.entity_id
_entity_poly.type
_entity_poly.pdbx_seq_one_letter_code
_entity_poly.pdbx_strand_id
1 'polypeptide(L)'
;MGPCIVLACQLARARPDSVIVTIPVAGEFQTMVDKEIDRCLSSEEKDLKQNFHVINLGGKGRDAVKLVPIILGGFESFYSSLHALAPIKCATGHVHNFERAPDVVVADVVMLDGLHTIRKLSQHNVPILSLHPASLGPAMRLIGPEDLGGIGFIEPKAKELAEKTGKLYDEAELEVKHDTRGISQTTETALEGDFIEDANSNA
;
A
#
# COMPACT_ATOMS: atom_id res chain seq x y z
N MET A 1 -6.82 -0.44 3.00
CA MET A 1 -7.14 -1.89 2.91
C MET A 1 -8.46 -2.16 2.17
N GLY A 2 -9.56 -1.44 2.46
CA GLY A 2 -10.86 -1.66 1.79
C GLY A 2 -10.82 -1.72 0.25
N PRO A 3 -10.19 -0.76 -0.46
CA PRO A 3 -10.13 -0.80 -1.93
C PRO A 3 -9.45 -2.06 -2.50
N CYS A 4 -8.41 -2.57 -1.83
CA CYS A 4 -7.68 -3.76 -2.26
C CYS A 4 -8.56 -5.02 -2.17
N ILE A 5 -9.35 -5.12 -1.09
CA ILE A 5 -10.23 -6.27 -0.85
C ILE A 5 -11.40 -6.24 -1.81
N VAL A 6 -12.00 -5.07 -2.04
CA VAL A 6 -13.07 -4.92 -3.04
C VAL A 6 -12.57 -5.33 -4.42
N LEU A 7 -11.38 -4.86 -4.84
CA LEU A 7 -10.77 -5.28 -6.11
C LEU A 7 -10.58 -6.79 -6.18
N ALA A 8 -10.04 -7.40 -5.11
CA ALA A 8 -9.83 -8.84 -5.05
C ALA A 8 -11.15 -9.63 -5.18
N CYS A 9 -12.22 -9.18 -4.52
CA CYS A 9 -13.56 -9.77 -4.67
C CYS A 9 -14.09 -9.64 -6.11
N GLN A 10 -13.89 -8.51 -6.77
CA GLN A 10 -14.29 -8.36 -8.17
C GLN A 10 -13.50 -9.27 -9.12
N LEU A 11 -12.20 -9.46 -8.87
CA LEU A 11 -11.37 -10.39 -9.66
C LEU A 11 -11.81 -11.84 -9.47
N ALA A 12 -12.08 -12.26 -8.23
CA ALA A 12 -12.59 -13.60 -7.94
C ALA A 12 -13.95 -13.84 -8.60
N ARG A 13 -14.87 -12.86 -8.57
CA ARG A 13 -16.17 -12.96 -9.27
C ARG A 13 -16.05 -13.05 -10.77
N ALA A 14 -15.15 -12.26 -11.37
CA ALA A 14 -15.00 -12.24 -12.81
C ALA A 14 -14.48 -13.58 -13.35
N ARG A 15 -13.77 -14.36 -12.52
CA ARG A 15 -13.15 -15.64 -12.89
C ARG A 15 -13.13 -16.61 -11.69
N PRO A 16 -14.30 -17.15 -11.30
CA PRO A 16 -14.45 -17.91 -10.06
C PRO A 16 -13.65 -19.21 -10.05
N ASP A 17 -13.42 -19.82 -11.21
CA ASP A 17 -12.71 -21.10 -11.32
C ASP A 17 -11.19 -20.96 -11.49
N SER A 18 -10.68 -19.74 -11.70
CA SER A 18 -9.27 -19.54 -12.06
C SER A 18 -8.52 -18.48 -11.26
N VAL A 19 -9.22 -17.65 -10.48
CA VAL A 19 -8.57 -16.61 -9.66
C VAL A 19 -8.53 -17.04 -8.20
N ILE A 20 -7.30 -17.19 -7.70
CA ILE A 20 -6.98 -17.40 -6.29
C ILE A 20 -6.27 -16.13 -5.80
N VAL A 21 -6.72 -15.59 -4.67
CA VAL A 21 -6.19 -14.37 -4.08
C VAL A 21 -5.44 -14.73 -2.80
N THR A 22 -4.16 -14.34 -2.73
CA THR A 22 -3.37 -14.47 -1.50
C THR A 22 -3.09 -13.09 -0.91
N ILE A 23 -3.45 -12.88 0.35
CA ILE A 23 -3.32 -11.59 1.04
C ILE A 23 -2.46 -11.77 2.30
N PRO A 24 -1.18 -11.35 2.28
CA PRO A 24 -0.38 -11.29 3.49
C PRO A 24 -0.86 -10.15 4.40
N VAL A 25 -1.05 -10.44 5.68
CA VAL A 25 -1.51 -9.50 6.71
C VAL A 25 -0.71 -9.67 8.00
N ALA A 26 -0.84 -8.75 8.94
CA ALA A 26 -0.23 -8.87 10.26
C ALA A 26 -1.22 -8.48 11.37
N GLY A 27 -0.98 -9.00 12.58
CA GLY A 27 -1.75 -8.70 13.77
C GLY A 27 -3.22 -9.07 13.62
N GLU A 28 -4.10 -8.20 14.13
CA GLU A 28 -5.54 -8.39 14.07
C GLU A 28 -6.17 -7.94 12.75
N PHE A 29 -5.37 -7.51 11.77
CA PHE A 29 -5.91 -7.15 10.45
C PHE A 29 -6.50 -8.35 9.70
N GLN A 30 -6.10 -9.58 10.02
CA GLN A 30 -6.71 -10.78 9.45
C GLN A 30 -8.23 -10.79 9.62
N THR A 31 -8.72 -10.59 10.86
CA THR A 31 -10.17 -10.56 11.12
C THR A 31 -10.87 -9.42 10.38
N MET A 32 -10.18 -8.31 10.13
CA MET A 32 -10.73 -7.20 9.33
C MET A 32 -10.81 -7.57 7.85
N VAL A 33 -9.78 -8.24 7.31
CA VAL A 33 -9.79 -8.74 5.93
C VAL A 33 -10.90 -9.76 5.74
N ASP A 34 -11.01 -10.74 6.63
CA ASP A 34 -12.05 -11.76 6.57
C ASP A 34 -13.46 -11.15 6.58
N LYS A 35 -13.70 -10.19 7.49
CA LYS A 35 -14.98 -9.47 7.55
C LYS A 35 -15.27 -8.67 6.30
N GLU A 36 -14.26 -8.06 5.69
CA GLU A 36 -14.45 -7.27 4.49
C GLU A 36 -14.69 -8.15 3.26
N ILE A 37 -14.04 -9.33 3.18
CA ILE A 37 -14.36 -10.36 2.19
C ILE A 37 -15.81 -10.81 2.36
N ASP A 38 -16.23 -11.12 3.59
CA ASP A 38 -17.60 -11.53 3.90
C ASP A 38 -18.62 -10.44 3.58
N ARG A 39 -18.27 -9.17 3.77
CA ARG A 39 -19.11 -8.02 3.40
C ARG A 39 -19.19 -7.86 1.89
N CYS A 40 -18.11 -8.17 1.17
CA CYS A 40 -18.05 -8.01 -0.27
C CYS A 40 -18.86 -9.10 -0.97
N LEU A 41 -18.82 -10.35 -0.51
CA LEU A 41 -19.48 -11.50 -1.15
C LEU A 41 -20.95 -11.65 -0.73
N SER A 42 -21.85 -11.95 -1.68
CA SER A 42 -23.25 -12.24 -1.38
C SER A 42 -23.43 -13.63 -0.75
N SER A 43 -24.65 -13.95 -0.32
CA SER A 43 -24.95 -15.30 0.19
C SER A 43 -24.85 -16.38 -0.88
N GLU A 44 -25.10 -16.06 -2.15
CA GLU A 44 -24.92 -16.99 -3.27
C GLU A 44 -23.44 -17.18 -3.65
N GLU A 45 -22.56 -16.27 -3.23
CA GLU A 45 -21.14 -16.25 -3.58
C GLU A 45 -20.23 -16.82 -2.48
N LYS A 46 -20.79 -17.44 -1.45
CA LYS A 46 -20.03 -17.94 -0.28
C LYS A 46 -18.93 -18.91 -0.67
N ASP A 47 -19.12 -19.70 -1.72
CA ASP A 47 -18.12 -20.66 -2.20
C ASP A 47 -16.87 -19.94 -2.75
N LEU A 48 -16.98 -18.70 -3.22
CA LEU A 48 -15.82 -17.91 -3.66
C LEU A 48 -14.85 -17.60 -2.52
N LYS A 49 -15.30 -17.70 -1.26
CA LYS A 49 -14.43 -17.50 -0.10
C LYS A 49 -13.26 -18.48 -0.07
N GLN A 50 -13.43 -19.69 -0.65
CA GLN A 50 -12.35 -20.68 -0.74
C GLN A 50 -11.18 -20.22 -1.62
N ASN A 51 -11.40 -19.24 -2.50
CA ASN A 51 -10.35 -18.68 -3.35
C ASN A 51 -9.47 -17.67 -2.62
N PHE A 52 -9.78 -17.31 -1.36
CA PHE A 52 -9.04 -16.32 -0.59
C PHE A 52 -8.15 -16.98 0.47
N HIS A 53 -6.84 -16.76 0.34
CA HIS A 53 -5.84 -17.18 1.31
C HIS A 53 -5.33 -15.96 2.08
N VAL A 54 -5.88 -15.71 3.27
CA VAL A 54 -5.45 -14.60 4.15
C VAL A 54 -4.36 -15.12 5.09
N ILE A 55 -3.12 -14.70 4.84
CA ILE A 55 -1.92 -15.24 5.51
C ILE A 55 -1.43 -14.26 6.57
N ASN A 56 -1.57 -14.63 7.84
CA ASN A 56 -1.09 -13.79 8.93
C ASN A 56 0.40 -14.05 9.22
N LEU A 57 1.22 -13.04 8.96
CA LEU A 57 2.67 -13.04 9.15
C LEU A 57 3.08 -12.85 10.62
N GLY A 58 2.12 -12.62 11.52
CA GLY A 58 2.35 -12.47 12.96
C GLY A 58 2.09 -11.06 13.48
N GLY A 59 2.47 -10.82 14.72
CA GLY A 59 2.18 -9.57 15.44
C GLY A 59 0.90 -9.62 16.28
N LYS A 60 0.68 -8.55 17.07
CA LYS A 60 -0.49 -8.40 17.95
C LYS A 60 -1.05 -6.98 17.85
N GLY A 61 -2.37 -6.85 18.00
CA GLY A 61 -3.07 -5.57 17.95
C GLY A 61 -3.27 -5.05 16.52
N ARG A 62 -3.54 -3.74 16.42
CA ARG A 62 -3.88 -3.03 15.16
C ARG A 62 -3.04 -1.77 14.93
N ASP A 63 -2.02 -1.57 15.74
CA ASP A 63 -1.12 -0.43 15.63
C ASP A 63 -0.27 -0.60 14.37
N ALA A 64 -0.62 0.14 13.32
CA ALA A 64 0.03 0.05 12.02
C ALA A 64 1.54 0.31 12.12
N VAL A 65 1.98 1.24 12.97
CA VAL A 65 3.40 1.57 13.16
C VAL A 65 4.17 0.36 13.69
N LYS A 66 3.57 -0.39 14.63
CA LYS A 66 4.19 -1.61 15.18
C LYS A 66 4.12 -2.81 14.24
N LEU A 67 3.14 -2.84 13.34
CA LEU A 67 2.92 -3.97 12.44
C LEU A 67 3.71 -3.84 11.13
N VAL A 68 4.03 -2.63 10.67
CA VAL A 68 4.83 -2.42 9.45
C VAL A 68 6.16 -3.18 9.47
N PRO A 69 6.99 -3.11 10.54
CA PRO A 69 8.25 -3.87 10.58
C PRO A 69 8.05 -5.39 10.50
N ILE A 70 6.93 -5.90 11.03
CA ILE A 70 6.60 -7.33 10.98
C ILE A 70 6.22 -7.74 9.55
N ILE A 71 5.42 -6.91 8.87
CA ILE A 71 5.05 -7.14 7.48
C ILE A 71 6.32 -7.10 6.62
N LEU A 72 7.13 -6.04 6.72
CA LEU A 72 8.34 -5.89 5.91
C LEU A 72 9.37 -6.99 6.20
N GLY A 73 9.61 -7.31 7.48
CA GLY A 73 10.56 -8.36 7.88
C GLY A 73 10.09 -9.78 7.56
N GLY A 74 8.77 -10.02 7.55
CA GLY A 74 8.19 -11.33 7.21
C GLY A 74 7.97 -11.55 5.72
N PHE A 75 7.90 -10.47 4.93
CA PHE A 75 7.48 -10.54 3.53
C PHE A 75 8.43 -11.32 2.64
N GLU A 76 9.75 -11.18 2.79
CA GLU A 76 10.72 -11.94 1.98
C GLU A 76 10.58 -13.44 2.18
N SER A 77 10.50 -13.90 3.43
CA SER A 77 10.28 -15.32 3.72
C SER A 77 8.93 -15.80 3.20
N PHE A 78 7.87 -15.01 3.35
CA PHE A 78 6.55 -15.34 2.85
C PHE A 78 6.56 -15.49 1.32
N TYR A 79 7.06 -14.50 0.60
CA TYR A 79 7.05 -14.50 -0.86
C TYR A 79 7.98 -15.57 -1.43
N SER A 80 9.12 -15.82 -0.80
CA SER A 80 10.01 -16.93 -1.17
C SER A 80 9.30 -18.28 -1.07
N SER A 81 8.60 -18.54 0.03
CA SER A 81 7.83 -19.79 0.19
C SER A 81 6.70 -19.88 -0.83
N LEU A 82 5.97 -18.78 -1.05
CA LEU A 82 4.87 -18.73 -2.02
C LEU A 82 5.35 -19.00 -3.45
N HIS A 83 6.46 -18.38 -3.85
CA HIS A 83 7.05 -18.57 -5.18
C HIS A 83 7.62 -19.98 -5.38
N ALA A 84 8.18 -20.58 -4.32
CA ALA A 84 8.70 -21.94 -4.33
C ALA A 84 7.62 -23.03 -4.14
N LEU A 85 6.34 -22.64 -4.01
CA LEU A 85 5.22 -23.54 -3.68
C LEU A 85 5.44 -24.33 -2.37
N ALA A 86 6.22 -23.76 -1.45
CA ALA A 86 6.46 -24.36 -0.15
C ALA A 86 5.27 -24.09 0.79
N PRO A 87 4.97 -25.01 1.73
CA PRO A 87 3.93 -24.78 2.73
C PRO A 87 4.18 -23.51 3.54
N ILE A 88 3.14 -22.69 3.71
CA ILE A 88 3.21 -21.43 4.48
C ILE A 88 2.41 -21.60 5.76
N LYS A 89 3.10 -21.50 6.89
CA LYS A 89 2.46 -21.55 8.21
C LYS A 89 2.05 -20.15 8.66
N CYS A 90 0.76 -19.94 8.83
CA CYS A 90 0.20 -18.74 9.45
C CYS A 90 0.60 -18.66 10.93
N ALA A 91 0.66 -17.44 11.46
CA ALA A 91 0.86 -17.21 12.89
C ALA A 91 -0.23 -17.84 13.77
N THR A 92 -1.42 -18.11 13.21
CA THR A 92 -2.51 -18.86 13.86
C THR A 92 -2.26 -20.36 13.97
N GLY A 93 -1.20 -20.87 13.35
CA GLY A 93 -0.84 -22.28 13.32
C GLY A 93 -1.39 -23.05 12.11
N HIS A 94 -2.33 -22.47 11.37
CA HIS A 94 -2.84 -23.05 10.12
C HIS A 94 -1.76 -23.06 9.02
N VAL A 95 -1.77 -24.07 8.16
CA VAL A 95 -0.79 -24.23 7.08
C VAL A 95 -1.52 -24.18 5.74
N HIS A 96 -1.07 -23.28 4.86
CA HIS A 96 -1.54 -23.17 3.49
C HIS A 96 -0.58 -23.87 2.54
N ASN A 97 -1.15 -24.64 1.61
CA ASN A 97 -0.43 -25.20 0.48
C ASN A 97 -0.88 -24.49 -0.79
N PHE A 98 0.05 -24.30 -1.72
CA PHE A 98 -0.20 -23.59 -2.97
C PHE A 98 0.18 -24.48 -4.14
N GLU A 99 -0.69 -24.55 -5.13
CA GLU A 99 -0.45 -25.32 -6.36
C GLU A 99 0.16 -24.46 -7.47
N ARG A 100 0.14 -23.14 -7.30
CA ARG A 100 0.60 -22.16 -8.29
C ARG A 100 1.31 -20.99 -7.65
N ALA A 101 2.35 -20.52 -8.32
CA ALA A 101 3.05 -19.29 -7.97
C ALA A 101 2.24 -18.10 -8.47
N PRO A 102 2.47 -16.88 -7.95
CA PRO A 102 1.71 -15.70 -8.37
C PRO A 102 1.88 -15.39 -9.86
N ASP A 103 0.78 -15.30 -10.60
CA ASP A 103 0.77 -14.85 -12.00
C ASP A 103 0.83 -13.31 -12.11
N VAL A 104 0.40 -12.61 -11.05
CA VAL A 104 0.41 -11.15 -10.94
C VAL A 104 0.50 -10.76 -9.47
N VAL A 105 1.16 -9.65 -9.16
CA VAL A 105 1.15 -9.05 -7.82
C VAL A 105 0.53 -7.67 -7.88
N VAL A 106 -0.40 -7.39 -6.98
CA VAL A 106 -0.91 -6.04 -6.72
C VAL A 106 -0.25 -5.55 -5.44
N ALA A 107 0.56 -4.49 -5.53
CA ALA A 107 1.33 -3.97 -4.41
C ALA A 107 0.86 -2.56 -4.04
N ASP A 108 0.67 -2.32 -2.74
CA ASP A 108 0.50 -0.97 -2.21
C ASP A 108 1.83 -0.20 -2.36
N VAL A 109 1.73 1.08 -2.70
CA VAL A 109 2.86 1.95 -3.03
C VAL A 109 3.81 2.17 -1.87
N VAL A 110 3.34 1.94 -0.65
CA VAL A 110 4.17 2.00 0.56
C VAL A 110 5.05 0.75 0.74
N MET A 111 4.90 -0.29 -0.09
CA MET A 111 5.68 -1.54 -0.02
C MET A 111 6.89 -1.56 -0.96
N LEU A 112 7.67 -0.48 -1.03
CA LEU A 112 8.86 -0.41 -1.91
C LEU A 112 9.84 -1.58 -1.69
N ASP A 113 10.14 -1.94 -0.44
CA ASP A 113 11.02 -3.08 -0.14
C ASP A 113 10.41 -4.43 -0.58
N GLY A 114 9.09 -4.54 -0.50
CA GLY A 114 8.35 -5.68 -1.03
C GLY A 114 8.51 -5.80 -2.55
N LEU A 115 8.51 -4.69 -3.28
CA LEU A 115 8.73 -4.69 -4.73
C LEU A 115 10.11 -5.24 -5.12
N HIS A 116 11.17 -4.81 -4.43
CA HIS A 116 12.51 -5.33 -4.66
C HIS A 116 12.59 -6.83 -4.40
N THR A 117 11.97 -7.29 -3.32
CA THR A 117 11.85 -8.71 -2.97
C THR A 117 11.16 -9.51 -4.07
N ILE A 118 10.00 -9.04 -4.55
CA ILE A 118 9.25 -9.69 -5.63
C ILE A 118 10.12 -9.78 -6.88
N ARG A 119 10.77 -8.69 -7.29
CA ARG A 119 11.59 -8.67 -8.50
C ARG A 119 12.78 -9.61 -8.41
N LYS A 120 13.48 -9.62 -7.27
CA LYS A 120 14.61 -10.51 -6.99
C LYS A 120 14.19 -11.97 -7.09
N LEU A 121 13.08 -12.35 -6.45
CA LEU A 121 12.66 -13.75 -6.35
C LEU A 121 11.95 -14.26 -7.61
N SER A 122 11.16 -13.42 -8.27
CA SER A 122 10.46 -13.77 -9.53
C SER A 122 11.33 -13.65 -10.78
N GLN A 123 12.58 -13.16 -10.65
CA GLN A 123 13.47 -12.84 -11.77
C GLN A 123 12.78 -11.97 -12.83
N HIS A 124 11.96 -11.01 -12.40
CA HIS A 124 11.16 -10.11 -13.24
C HIS A 124 10.04 -10.75 -14.06
N ASN A 125 9.76 -12.06 -13.91
CA ASN A 125 8.74 -12.76 -14.69
C ASN A 125 7.30 -12.49 -14.22
N VAL A 126 7.12 -11.97 -13.01
CA VAL A 126 5.78 -11.66 -12.47
C VAL A 126 5.46 -10.17 -12.69
N PRO A 127 4.37 -9.82 -13.40
CA PRO A 127 3.92 -8.45 -13.51
C PRO A 127 3.47 -7.90 -12.15
N ILE A 128 3.82 -6.64 -11.90
CA ILE A 128 3.45 -5.93 -10.67
C ILE A 128 2.57 -4.74 -11.05
N LEU A 129 1.36 -4.70 -10.48
CA LEU A 129 0.44 -3.58 -10.55
C LEU A 129 0.54 -2.78 -9.26
N SER A 130 0.82 -1.48 -9.38
CA SER A 130 0.86 -0.58 -8.23
C SER A 130 -0.55 -0.08 -7.93
N LEU A 131 -0.97 -0.22 -6.66
CA LEU A 131 -2.25 0.26 -6.17
C LEU A 131 -2.02 1.47 -5.25
N HIS A 132 -2.65 2.58 -5.59
CA HIS A 132 -2.67 3.80 -4.78
C HIS A 132 -4.07 3.93 -4.13
N PRO A 133 -4.27 3.40 -2.90
CA PRO A 133 -5.58 3.45 -2.25
C PRO A 133 -5.92 4.82 -1.65
N ALA A 134 -4.96 5.74 -1.62
CA ALA A 134 -5.13 7.11 -1.15
C ALA A 134 -5.02 8.10 -2.32
N SER A 135 -5.49 9.33 -2.10
CA SER A 135 -5.16 10.46 -2.98
C SER A 135 -3.65 10.47 -3.25
N LEU A 136 -3.26 10.83 -4.48
CA LEU A 136 -1.85 11.06 -4.80
C LEU A 136 -1.26 12.18 -3.93
N GLY A 137 -2.07 13.07 -3.35
CA GLY A 137 -1.61 14.19 -2.52
C GLY A 137 -0.65 13.79 -1.40
N PRO A 138 -1.04 12.93 -0.43
CA PRO A 138 -0.12 12.46 0.62
C PRO A 138 1.13 11.75 0.09
N ALA A 139 1.02 10.95 -0.98
CA ALA A 139 2.19 10.31 -1.59
C ALA A 139 3.12 11.35 -2.22
N MET A 140 2.59 12.28 -3.01
CA MET A 140 3.33 13.42 -3.58
C MET A 140 3.95 14.27 -2.48
N ARG A 141 3.30 14.44 -1.32
CA ARG A 141 3.90 15.13 -0.19
C ARG A 141 5.08 14.37 0.39
N LEU A 142 4.99 13.04 0.54
CA LEU A 142 6.03 12.22 1.17
C LEU A 142 7.22 11.92 0.25
N ILE A 143 6.97 11.62 -1.03
CA ILE A 143 7.96 11.12 -1.99
C ILE A 143 8.09 11.97 -3.25
N GLY A 144 7.21 12.96 -3.44
CA GLY A 144 7.29 13.85 -4.58
C GLY A 144 8.44 14.84 -4.46
N PRO A 145 8.85 15.44 -5.59
CA PRO A 145 9.86 16.49 -5.60
C PRO A 145 9.29 17.79 -5.00
N GLU A 146 10.17 18.65 -4.49
CA GLU A 146 9.78 19.85 -3.73
C GLU A 146 9.02 20.87 -4.58
N ASP A 147 9.36 20.96 -5.86
CA ASP A 147 8.68 21.80 -6.85
C ASP A 147 7.22 21.36 -7.11
N LEU A 148 6.87 20.13 -6.77
CA LEU A 148 5.51 19.59 -6.82
C LEU A 148 4.87 19.48 -5.42
N GLY A 149 5.41 20.18 -4.43
CA GLY A 149 4.87 20.23 -3.06
C GLY A 149 5.31 19.05 -2.18
N GLY A 150 6.30 18.27 -2.59
CA GLY A 150 6.93 17.24 -1.77
C GLY A 150 7.77 17.79 -0.61
N ILE A 151 8.06 16.95 0.37
CA ILE A 151 8.98 17.27 1.48
C ILE A 151 10.45 17.24 0.99
N GLY A 152 10.72 16.52 -0.11
CA GLY A 152 12.07 16.30 -0.63
C GLY A 152 12.87 15.31 0.23
N PHE A 153 14.19 15.31 0.07
CA PHE A 153 15.07 14.42 0.83
C PHE A 153 15.15 14.87 2.30
N ILE A 154 14.48 14.13 3.19
CA ILE A 154 14.40 14.47 4.62
C ILE A 154 15.76 14.41 5.30
N GLU A 155 16.55 13.37 5.04
CA GLU A 155 17.83 13.13 5.73
C GLU A 155 18.81 14.32 5.65
N PRO A 156 19.15 14.87 4.47
CA PRO A 156 20.05 16.02 4.39
C PRO A 156 19.47 17.27 5.08
N LYS A 157 18.16 17.49 4.96
CA LYS A 157 17.47 18.63 5.61
C LYS A 157 17.47 18.52 7.13
N ALA A 158 17.24 17.31 7.66
CA ALA A 158 17.26 17.04 9.09
C ALA A 158 18.67 17.18 9.68
N LYS A 159 19.71 16.72 8.95
CA LYS A 159 21.12 16.96 9.33
C LYS A 159 21.45 18.45 9.37
N GLU A 160 21.11 19.17 8.32
CA GLU A 160 21.36 20.62 8.24
C GLU A 160 20.63 21.38 9.35
N LEU A 161 19.37 21.03 9.65
CA LEU A 161 18.60 21.65 10.72
C LEU A 161 19.20 21.34 12.09
N ALA A 162 19.57 20.09 12.36
CA ALA A 162 20.22 19.68 13.61
C ALA A 162 21.53 20.43 13.84
N GLU A 163 22.37 20.57 12.80
CA GLU A 163 23.61 21.33 12.85
C GLU A 163 23.36 22.82 13.14
N LYS A 164 22.36 23.42 12.50
CA LYS A 164 22.03 24.85 12.66
C LYS A 164 21.43 25.19 14.02
N THR A 165 20.58 24.32 14.57
CA THR A 165 19.81 24.61 15.79
C THR A 165 20.37 23.94 17.04
N GLY A 166 21.37 23.06 16.90
CA GLY A 166 21.90 22.24 17.99
C GLY A 166 20.88 21.20 18.51
N LYS A 167 19.83 20.89 17.74
CA LYS A 167 18.82 19.90 18.11
C LYS A 167 19.34 18.48 17.86
N LEU A 168 18.75 17.50 18.53
CA LEU A 168 18.96 16.09 18.18
C LEU A 168 18.41 15.84 16.78
N TYR A 169 19.05 14.93 16.04
CA TYR A 169 18.62 14.57 14.67
C TYR A 169 17.15 14.17 14.62
N ASP A 170 16.68 13.34 15.55
CA ASP A 170 15.28 12.87 15.58
C ASP A 170 14.28 14.03 15.78
N GLU A 171 14.65 15.05 16.56
CA GLU A 171 13.82 16.25 16.76
C GLU A 171 13.79 17.12 15.51
N ALA A 172 14.95 17.30 14.86
CA ALA A 172 15.07 18.02 13.61
C ALA A 172 14.33 17.31 12.46
N GLU A 173 14.40 15.99 12.41
CA GLU A 173 13.72 15.17 11.40
C GLU A 173 12.19 15.27 11.54
N LEU A 174 11.67 15.21 12.77
CA LEU A 174 10.25 15.43 13.04
C LEU A 174 9.80 16.81 12.60
N GLU A 175 10.59 17.85 12.88
CA GLU A 175 10.25 19.22 12.48
C GLU A 175 10.21 19.38 10.95
N VAL A 176 11.18 18.81 10.22
CA VAL A 176 11.16 18.80 8.74
C VAL A 176 9.94 18.06 8.19
N LYS A 177 9.57 16.92 8.79
CA LYS A 177 8.38 16.14 8.41
C LYS A 177 7.07 16.91 8.64
N HIS A 178 7.03 17.77 9.65
CA HIS A 178 5.84 18.55 10.04
C HIS A 178 5.81 19.97 9.47
N ASP A 179 6.82 20.38 8.71
CA ASP A 179 6.86 21.69 8.08
C ASP A 179 5.77 21.80 6.99
N THR A 180 4.74 22.61 7.23
CA THR A 180 3.63 22.84 6.29
C THR A 180 3.84 24.04 5.38
N ARG A 181 4.97 24.76 5.49
CA ARG A 181 5.21 26.04 4.80
C ARG A 181 5.25 25.96 3.27
N GLY A 182 5.29 24.76 2.69
CA GLY A 182 5.19 24.55 1.24
C GLY A 182 3.76 24.54 0.66
N ILE A 183 2.71 24.62 1.49
CA ILE A 183 1.30 24.53 1.04
C ILE A 183 0.73 25.92 0.66
N SER A 184 1.36 27.00 1.10
CA SER A 184 0.80 28.35 1.04
C SER A 184 1.07 29.11 -0.26
N GLN A 185 1.93 28.63 -1.17
CA GLN A 185 2.33 29.42 -2.35
C GLN A 185 1.67 29.03 -3.67
N THR A 186 1.03 27.86 -3.77
CA THR A 186 0.42 27.40 -5.04
C THR A 186 -1.10 27.52 -5.10
N THR A 187 -1.78 27.90 -4.02
CA THR A 187 -3.24 28.11 -4.02
C THR A 187 -3.65 29.55 -4.35
N GLU A 188 -2.75 30.53 -4.28
CA GLU A 188 -3.08 31.93 -4.58
C GLU A 188 -2.99 32.27 -6.08
N THR A 189 -2.26 31.50 -6.89
CA THR A 189 -2.09 31.80 -8.34
C THR A 189 -3.05 31.03 -9.26
N ALA A 190 -3.84 30.09 -8.75
CA ALA A 190 -4.76 29.28 -9.56
C ALA A 190 -6.21 29.82 -9.60
N LEU A 191 -6.50 30.95 -8.94
CA LEU A 191 -7.83 31.57 -8.92
C LEU A 191 -7.91 32.88 -9.73
N GLU A 192 -6.82 33.31 -10.38
CA GLU A 192 -6.79 34.49 -11.28
C GLU A 192 -6.58 34.09 -12.75
N GLY A 193 -7.22 33.00 -13.18
CA GLY A 193 -7.32 32.63 -14.59
C GLY A 193 -8.68 33.02 -15.15
N ASP A 194 -8.69 34.04 -16.01
CA ASP A 194 -9.84 34.62 -16.70
C ASP A 194 -10.93 33.61 -17.10
N PHE A 195 -12.12 33.75 -16.48
CA PHE A 195 -13.36 33.29 -17.07
C PHE A 195 -13.65 34.14 -18.31
N ILE A 196 -13.30 33.62 -19.49
CA ILE A 196 -13.86 34.11 -20.75
C ILE A 196 -15.33 33.68 -20.78
N GLU A 197 -16.24 34.63 -20.52
CA GLU A 197 -17.67 34.48 -20.80
C GLU A 197 -17.90 34.46 -22.31
N ASP A 198 -17.96 33.27 -22.91
CA ASP A 198 -18.64 33.06 -24.18
C ASP A 198 -20.14 32.88 -23.92
N ALA A 199 -20.87 34.00 -23.91
CA ALA A 199 -22.32 33.99 -24.04
C ALA A 199 -22.76 35.18 -24.90
N ASN A 200 -22.83 34.98 -26.21
CA ASN A 200 -23.84 35.63 -27.05
C ASN A 200 -24.00 34.90 -28.38
N SER A 201 -24.97 33.98 -28.43
CA SER A 201 -25.67 33.62 -29.66
C SER A 201 -27.11 34.15 -29.58
N ASN A 202 -27.44 35.04 -30.53
CA ASN A 202 -28.76 35.25 -31.15
C ASN A 202 -29.95 35.70 -30.27
N ALA A 203 -30.30 36.98 -30.38
CA ALA A 203 -31.60 37.47 -30.87
C ALA A 203 -31.47 38.91 -31.37
#